data_AF-A0A6V8LRJ9-F1
#
_entry.id   AF-A0A6V8LRJ9-F1
#
_cell.length_a   1.000
_cell.length_b   1.000
_cell.length_c   1.000
_cell.angle_alpha   90.00
_cell.angle_beta   90.00
_cell.angle_gamma   90.00
#
_symmetry.space_group_name_H-M   'P 1'
#
loop_
_entity.id
_entity.type
_entity.pdbx_description
1 polymer ?
#
loop_
_entity_poly.entity_id
_entity_poly.type
_entity_poly.pdbx_seq_one_letter_code
_entity_poly.pdbx_strand_id
1 'polypeptide(L)'
;MQRKRLIIYGSCFLLALLTGTVGFHLIEGLSLFDALYFTVITMGTVGYGDIHPWSTEGKTLAMVLVFAGVGTFVAVAESVAESVFAGKEEQTKREKRNMIRGIFFSDVGLELLTRLVRADRDTAGLSEGLRVDATWEPSRFRQASKLLEGHDFALDPHRLDMNALRALLAEKSDLLLRLLENPSIGEHEAFSDTLRAIYHLRDELMCRPPDLDSLPESDLRHLAGDASRVYGLISAQWITYTGYLKASYPYLFYLAARTNPFNPEASVIVRG
;
A
#
# COMPACT_ATOMS: atom_id res chain seq x y z
N MET A 1 7.17 -17.22 -4.56
CA MET A 1 8.24 -18.10 -5.06
C MET A 1 9.62 -17.73 -4.50
N GLN A 2 9.99 -16.44 -4.44
CA GLN A 2 11.28 -15.96 -3.91
C GLN A 2 11.60 -16.43 -2.48
N ARG A 3 10.64 -16.32 -1.54
CA ARG A 3 10.83 -16.80 -0.16
C ARG A 3 11.16 -18.29 -0.07
N LYS A 4 10.60 -19.13 -0.95
CA LYS A 4 10.90 -20.57 -1.01
C LYS A 4 12.30 -20.82 -1.57
N ARG A 5 12.72 -20.10 -2.62
CA ARG A 5 14.10 -20.17 -3.17
C ARG A 5 15.14 -19.79 -2.11
N LEU A 6 14.93 -18.68 -1.39
CA LEU A 6 15.82 -18.24 -0.32
C LEU A 6 15.91 -19.28 0.81
N ILE A 7 14.79 -19.87 1.21
CA ILE A 7 14.80 -20.93 2.24
C ILE A 7 15.59 -22.15 1.74
N ILE A 8 15.33 -22.61 0.51
CA ILE A 8 16.01 -23.79 -0.06
C ILE A 8 17.53 -23.54 -0.17
N TYR A 9 17.95 -22.46 -0.81
CA TYR A 9 19.38 -22.15 -0.97
C TYR A 9 20.05 -21.84 0.37
N GLY A 10 19.36 -21.15 1.28
CA GLY A 10 19.84 -20.91 2.63
C GLY A 10 20.01 -22.20 3.43
N SER A 11 19.09 -23.16 3.32
CA SER A 11 19.22 -24.49 3.94
C SER A 11 20.37 -25.29 3.36
N CYS A 12 20.56 -25.28 2.04
CA CYS A 12 21.71 -25.95 1.40
C CYS A 12 23.05 -25.31 1.82
N PHE A 13 23.12 -23.98 1.86
CA PHE A 13 24.29 -23.24 2.32
C PHE A 13 24.62 -23.58 3.78
N LEU A 14 23.61 -23.58 4.66
CA LEU A 14 23.79 -23.94 6.07
C LEU A 14 24.25 -25.39 6.24
N LEU A 15 23.70 -26.32 5.45
CA LEU A 15 24.12 -27.72 5.48
C LEU A 15 25.58 -27.87 5.04
N ALA A 16 25.99 -27.20 3.96
CA ALA A 16 27.37 -27.21 3.49
C ALA A 16 28.32 -26.57 4.51
N LEU A 17 27.90 -25.48 5.16
CA LEU A 17 28.64 -24.82 6.22
C LEU A 17 28.85 -25.74 7.44
N LEU A 18 27.80 -26.42 7.90
CA LEU A 18 27.89 -27.36 9.01
C LEU A 18 28.75 -28.57 8.67
N THR A 19 28.60 -29.11 7.45
CA THR A 19 29.38 -30.25 6.97
C THR A 19 30.87 -29.90 6.85
N GLY A 20 31.20 -28.73 6.31
CA GLY A 20 32.58 -28.23 6.25
C GLY A 20 33.17 -28.01 7.64
N THR A 21 32.42 -27.34 8.53
CA THR A 21 32.87 -27.03 9.91
C THR A 21 33.16 -28.31 10.70
N VAL A 22 32.23 -29.26 10.71
CA VAL A 22 32.41 -30.54 11.41
C VAL A 22 33.50 -31.37 10.73
N GLY A 23 33.55 -31.39 9.39
CA GLY A 23 34.55 -32.12 8.62
C GLY A 23 35.97 -31.65 8.91
N PHE A 24 36.25 -30.35 8.86
CA PHE A 24 37.58 -29.82 9.16
C PHE A 24 37.95 -29.93 10.64
N HIS A 25 36.98 -29.82 11.55
CA HIS A 25 37.22 -30.08 12.98
C HIS A 25 37.71 -31.52 13.21
N LEU A 26 37.08 -32.51 12.56
CA LEU A 26 37.41 -33.93 12.74
C LEU A 26 38.66 -34.37 11.97
N ILE A 27 38.85 -33.86 10.74
CA ILE A 27 39.93 -34.31 9.84
C ILE A 27 41.24 -33.55 10.10
N GLU A 28 41.17 -32.22 10.25
CA GLU A 28 42.34 -31.36 10.42
C GLU A 28 42.59 -30.99 11.90
N GLY A 29 41.72 -31.42 12.82
CA GLY A 29 41.87 -31.13 14.25
C GLY A 29 41.74 -29.65 14.61
N LEU A 30 41.19 -28.84 13.71
CA LEU A 30 40.96 -27.40 13.95
C LEU A 30 40.00 -27.21 15.12
N SER A 31 40.12 -26.10 15.84
CA SER A 31 39.06 -25.73 16.79
C SER A 31 37.73 -25.53 16.05
N LEU A 32 36.58 -25.70 16.71
CA LEU A 32 35.27 -25.48 16.07
C LEU A 32 35.16 -24.08 15.45
N PHE A 33 35.76 -23.08 16.10
CA PHE A 33 35.76 -21.71 15.60
C PHE A 33 36.64 -21.56 14.36
N ASP A 34 37.86 -22.12 14.37
CA ASP A 34 38.78 -22.06 13.23
C ASP A 34 38.25 -22.85 12.04
N ALA A 35 37.59 -23.99 12.28
CA ALA A 35 36.94 -24.79 11.25
C ALA A 35 35.75 -24.05 10.63
N LEU A 36 34.93 -23.37 11.44
CA LEU A 36 33.83 -22.54 10.96
C LEU A 36 34.36 -21.36 10.14
N TYR A 37 35.37 -20.66 10.67
CA TYR A 37 36.03 -19.56 10.00
C TYR A 37 36.60 -20.00 8.65
N PHE A 38 37.38 -21.08 8.61
CA PHE A 38 37.95 -21.64 7.38
C PHE A 38 36.85 -22.02 6.37
N THR A 39 35.77 -22.64 6.83
CA THR A 39 34.62 -23.00 5.99
C THR A 39 33.95 -21.75 5.39
N VAL A 40 33.70 -20.72 6.20
CA VAL A 40 33.08 -19.46 5.75
C VAL A 40 33.93 -18.75 4.71
N ILE A 41 35.24 -18.57 4.95
CA ILE A 41 36.11 -17.87 4.01
C ILE A 41 36.35 -18.68 2.72
N THR A 42 36.28 -20.01 2.79
CA THR A 42 36.38 -20.89 1.61
C THR A 42 35.11 -20.82 0.76
N MET A 43 33.93 -20.99 1.37
CA MET A 43 32.66 -20.91 0.65
C MET A 43 32.38 -19.50 0.11
N GLY A 44 32.79 -18.47 0.85
CA GLY A 44 32.71 -17.06 0.45
C GLY A 44 33.76 -16.64 -0.58
N THR A 45 34.63 -17.56 -1.03
CA THR A 45 35.72 -17.32 -2.01
C THR A 45 36.76 -16.27 -1.58
N VAL A 46 36.82 -15.93 -0.28
CA VAL A 46 37.77 -14.95 0.26
C VAL A 46 39.16 -15.56 0.36
N GLY A 47 39.26 -16.76 0.96
CA GLY A 47 40.48 -17.57 0.97
C GLY A 47 41.75 -16.85 1.43
N TYR A 48 41.77 -16.30 2.66
CA TYR A 48 42.94 -15.57 3.19
C TYR A 48 44.25 -16.38 3.21
N GLY A 49 44.16 -17.71 3.25
CA GLY A 49 45.32 -18.63 3.20
C GLY A 49 46.06 -18.78 4.53
N ASP A 50 45.55 -18.18 5.60
CA ASP A 50 46.03 -18.31 6.98
C ASP A 50 45.77 -19.72 7.56
N ILE A 51 44.64 -20.33 7.19
CA ILE A 51 44.32 -21.74 7.49
C ILE A 51 44.16 -22.50 6.18
N HIS A 52 44.77 -23.68 6.08
CA HIS A 52 44.66 -24.55 4.93
C HIS A 52 44.82 -26.03 5.34
N PRO A 53 44.11 -26.96 4.68
CA PRO A 53 44.23 -28.38 4.97
C PRO A 53 45.59 -28.91 4.53
N TRP A 54 46.27 -29.64 5.41
CA TRP A 54 47.53 -30.31 5.07
C TRP A 54 47.31 -31.77 4.66
N SER A 55 46.25 -32.41 5.17
CA SER A 55 45.91 -33.80 4.86
C SER A 55 45.34 -33.96 3.45
N THR A 56 45.41 -35.18 2.90
CA THR A 56 44.84 -35.47 1.57
C THR A 56 43.31 -35.45 1.66
N GLU A 57 42.77 -35.92 2.77
CA GLU A 57 41.35 -35.99 3.08
C GLU A 57 40.74 -34.59 3.22
N GLY A 58 41.40 -33.69 3.95
CA GLY A 58 40.94 -32.31 4.12
C GLY A 58 41.03 -31.49 2.84
N LYS A 59 42.07 -31.71 2.02
CA LYS A 59 42.12 -31.12 0.66
C LYS A 59 40.96 -31.61 -0.21
N THR A 60 40.62 -32.89 -0.12
CA THR A 60 39.48 -33.47 -0.86
C THR A 60 38.15 -32.86 -0.39
N LEU A 61 37.96 -32.72 0.92
CA LEU A 61 36.79 -32.04 1.49
C LEU A 61 36.73 -30.58 1.02
N ALA A 62 37.84 -29.84 1.05
CA ALA A 62 37.89 -28.47 0.59
C ALA A 62 37.52 -28.34 -0.89
N MET A 63 37.99 -29.23 -1.77
CA MET A 63 37.59 -29.23 -3.18
C MET A 63 36.07 -29.42 -3.35
N VAL A 64 35.49 -30.42 -2.67
CA VAL A 64 34.04 -30.68 -2.72
C VAL A 64 33.25 -29.49 -2.18
N LEU A 65 33.72 -28.91 -1.07
CA LEU A 65 33.11 -27.75 -0.43
C LEU A 65 33.17 -26.51 -1.31
N VAL A 66 34.24 -26.31 -2.09
CA VAL A 66 34.31 -25.18 -3.05
C VAL A 66 33.23 -25.34 -4.13
N PHE A 67 33.10 -26.52 -4.75
CA PHE A 67 32.09 -26.73 -5.78
C PHE A 67 30.65 -26.59 -5.25
N ALA A 68 30.35 -27.17 -4.08
CA ALA A 68 29.02 -27.09 -3.49
C ALA A 68 28.74 -25.71 -2.85
N GLY A 69 29.72 -25.20 -2.10
CA GLY A 69 29.59 -24.04 -1.25
C GLY A 69 29.57 -22.72 -2.02
N VAL A 70 30.43 -22.56 -3.02
CA VAL A 70 30.46 -21.32 -3.82
C VAL A 70 29.14 -21.12 -4.57
N GLY A 71 28.61 -22.19 -5.19
CA GLY A 71 27.32 -22.12 -5.89
C GLY A 71 26.17 -21.72 -4.95
N THR A 72 26.12 -22.33 -3.76
CA THR A 72 25.08 -21.97 -2.76
C THR A 72 25.26 -20.55 -2.21
N PHE A 73 26.49 -20.10 -1.98
CA PHE A 73 26.79 -18.75 -1.50
C PHE A 73 26.31 -17.69 -2.50
N VAL A 74 26.65 -17.85 -3.79
CA VAL A 74 26.23 -16.94 -4.85
C VAL A 74 24.70 -16.91 -4.97
N ALA A 75 24.04 -18.07 -4.95
CA ALA A 75 22.57 -18.15 -5.05
C ALA A 75 21.87 -17.48 -3.86
N VAL A 76 22.42 -17.58 -2.65
CA VAL A 76 21.91 -16.87 -1.46
C VAL A 76 22.14 -15.37 -1.62
N ALA A 77 23.33 -14.93 -2.01
CA ALA A 77 23.65 -13.51 -2.20
C ALA A 77 22.75 -12.85 -3.25
N GLU A 78 22.54 -13.51 -4.39
CA GLU A 78 21.61 -13.08 -5.45
C GLU A 78 20.18 -12.96 -4.91
N SER A 79 19.68 -13.98 -4.21
CA SER A 79 18.32 -14.00 -3.65
C SER A 79 18.11 -12.87 -2.63
N VAL A 80 19.12 -12.56 -1.81
CA VAL A 80 19.10 -11.45 -0.86
C VAL A 80 19.09 -10.11 -1.61
N ALA A 81 19.95 -9.94 -2.60
CA ALA A 81 20.00 -8.72 -3.41
C ALA A 81 18.67 -8.45 -4.11
N GLU A 82 18.09 -9.43 -4.80
CA GLU A 82 16.77 -9.34 -5.44
C GLU A 82 15.69 -8.92 -4.44
N SER A 83 15.69 -9.49 -3.22
CA SER A 83 14.71 -9.18 -2.19
C SER A 83 14.81 -7.72 -1.73
N VAL A 84 16.01 -7.18 -1.60
CA VAL A 84 16.24 -5.77 -1.26
C VAL A 84 15.77 -4.84 -2.38
N PHE A 85 16.08 -5.16 -3.63
CA PHE A 85 15.64 -4.36 -4.78
C PHE A 85 14.11 -4.40 -4.95
N ALA A 86 13.49 -5.57 -4.83
CA ALA A 86 12.05 -5.73 -4.89
C ALA A 86 11.33 -4.91 -3.80
N GLY A 87 11.86 -4.89 -2.56
CA GLY A 87 11.32 -4.07 -1.49
C GLY A 87 11.37 -2.57 -1.78
N LYS A 88 12.48 -2.09 -2.37
CA LYS A 88 12.59 -0.68 -2.80
C LYS A 88 11.60 -0.34 -3.92
N GLU A 89 11.47 -1.21 -4.91
CA GLU A 89 10.55 -0.99 -6.03
C GLU A 89 9.09 -0.95 -5.57
N GLU A 90 8.69 -1.85 -4.67
CA GLU A 90 7.35 -1.87 -4.08
C GLU A 90 7.07 -0.58 -3.28
N GLN A 91 8.04 -0.12 -2.50
CA GLN A 91 7.92 1.14 -1.76
C GLN A 91 7.74 2.33 -2.71
N THR A 92 8.57 2.46 -3.75
CA THR A 92 8.44 3.53 -4.74
C THR A 92 7.09 3.49 -5.46
N LYS A 93 6.59 2.30 -5.81
CA LYS A 93 5.25 2.15 -6.40
C LYS A 93 4.17 2.61 -5.41
N ARG A 94 4.27 2.23 -4.14
CA ARG A 94 3.31 2.63 -3.09
C ARG A 94 3.31 4.14 -2.86
N GLU A 95 4.47 4.78 -2.83
CA GLU A 95 4.61 6.23 -2.71
C GLU A 95 3.97 6.96 -3.89
N LYS A 96 4.23 6.51 -5.13
CA LYS A 96 3.59 7.06 -6.34
C LYS A 96 2.07 6.97 -6.26
N ARG A 97 1.51 5.83 -5.84
CA ARG A 97 0.05 5.68 -5.69
C ARG A 97 -0.52 6.63 -4.65
N ASN A 98 0.15 6.81 -3.52
CA ASN A 98 -0.32 7.73 -2.49
C ASN A 98 -0.23 9.19 -2.92
N MET A 99 0.76 9.57 -3.74
CA MET A 99 0.83 10.89 -4.36
C MET A 99 -0.35 11.13 -5.31
N ILE A 100 -0.69 10.13 -6.14
CA ILE A 100 -1.85 10.18 -7.04
C ILE A 100 -3.16 10.33 -6.25
N ARG A 101 -3.33 9.60 -5.14
CA ARG A 101 -4.48 9.80 -4.22
C ARG A 101 -4.53 11.23 -3.69
N GLY A 102 -3.36 11.83 -3.42
CA GLY A 102 -3.29 13.22 -3.00
C GLY A 102 -3.76 14.22 -4.05
N ILE A 103 -3.36 14.04 -5.31
CA ILE A 103 -3.86 14.84 -6.45
C ILE A 103 -5.38 14.70 -6.54
N PHE A 104 -5.87 13.45 -6.50
CA PHE A 104 -7.30 13.18 -6.52
C PHE A 104 -8.05 13.90 -5.39
N PHE A 105 -7.62 13.78 -4.14
CA PHE A 105 -8.31 14.42 -3.02
C PHE A 105 -8.23 15.94 -3.07
N SER A 106 -7.10 16.50 -3.50
CA SER A 106 -6.92 17.93 -3.66
C SER A 106 -7.85 18.53 -4.71
N ASP A 107 -8.03 17.85 -5.85
CA ASP A 107 -8.72 18.43 -7.00
C ASP A 107 -10.20 18.06 -7.10
N VAL A 108 -10.61 16.88 -6.61
CA VAL A 108 -12.00 16.40 -6.76
C VAL A 108 -12.52 15.69 -5.51
N GLY A 109 -11.69 14.89 -4.85
CA GLY A 109 -12.15 13.94 -3.86
C GLY A 109 -12.71 14.58 -2.59
N LEU A 110 -12.10 15.66 -2.09
CA LEU A 110 -12.59 16.37 -0.90
C LEU A 110 -13.92 17.05 -1.16
N GLU A 111 -14.07 17.73 -2.29
CA GLU A 111 -15.32 18.40 -2.65
C GLU A 111 -16.44 17.39 -2.87
N LEU A 112 -16.16 16.33 -3.63
CA LEU A 112 -17.10 15.23 -3.88
C LEU A 112 -17.55 14.60 -2.56
N LEU A 113 -16.62 14.21 -1.69
CA LEU A 113 -16.93 13.61 -0.40
C LEU A 113 -17.73 14.55 0.50
N THR A 114 -17.41 15.85 0.53
CA THR A 114 -18.17 16.85 1.31
C THR A 114 -19.62 16.94 0.85
N ARG A 115 -19.88 16.89 -0.46
CA ARG A 115 -21.24 16.92 -1.02
C ARG A 115 -22.01 15.66 -0.64
N LEU A 116 -21.38 14.49 -0.73
CA LEU A 116 -21.99 13.20 -0.39
C LEU A 116 -22.31 13.10 1.11
N VAL A 117 -21.39 13.50 1.99
CA VAL A 117 -21.62 13.51 3.44
C VAL A 117 -22.84 14.37 3.81
N ARG A 118 -23.05 15.52 3.16
CA ARG A 118 -24.22 16.38 3.44
C ARG A 118 -25.56 15.73 3.05
N ALA A 119 -25.54 14.80 2.10
CA ALA A 119 -26.72 14.09 1.64
C ALA A 119 -26.97 12.76 2.39
N ASP A 120 -26.04 12.34 3.25
CA ASP A 120 -26.17 11.12 4.04
C ASP A 120 -27.33 11.25 5.05
N ARG A 121 -28.11 10.17 5.16
CA ARG A 121 -29.26 10.08 6.07
C ARG A 121 -28.84 9.93 7.53
N ASP A 122 -27.66 9.36 7.79
CA ASP A 122 -27.13 9.15 9.14
C ASP A 122 -25.66 9.57 9.25
N THR A 123 -25.43 10.88 9.35
CA THR A 123 -24.07 11.42 9.51
C THR A 123 -23.56 11.40 10.94
N ALA A 124 -24.42 11.23 11.95
CA ALA A 124 -24.05 11.46 13.35
C ALA A 124 -22.95 10.50 13.82
N GLY A 125 -23.12 9.20 13.54
CA GLY A 125 -22.13 8.17 13.89
C GLY A 125 -20.79 8.37 13.17
N LEU A 126 -20.85 8.78 11.89
CA LEU A 126 -19.64 9.06 11.11
C LEU A 126 -18.92 10.34 11.60
N SER A 127 -19.65 11.41 11.87
CA SER A 127 -19.07 12.68 12.33
C SER A 127 -18.38 12.56 13.68
N GLU A 128 -18.86 11.69 14.57
CA GLU A 128 -18.18 11.39 15.83
C GLU A 128 -16.97 10.48 15.62
N GLY A 129 -17.16 9.35 14.91
CA GLY A 129 -16.12 8.33 14.72
C GLY A 129 -14.98 8.73 13.79
N LEU A 130 -15.22 9.68 12.88
CA LEU A 130 -14.27 10.11 11.84
C LEU A 130 -13.77 11.54 12.04
N ARG A 131 -13.90 12.10 13.25
CA ARG A 131 -13.27 13.38 13.61
C ARG A 131 -11.76 13.23 13.73
N VAL A 132 -11.09 13.14 12.59
CA VAL A 132 -9.62 13.03 12.49
C VAL A 132 -8.98 14.28 13.08
N ASP A 133 -8.09 14.07 14.06
CA ASP A 133 -7.31 15.14 14.70
C ASP A 133 -5.83 14.75 14.88
N ALA A 134 -5.03 15.72 15.36
CA ALA A 134 -3.59 15.56 15.56
C ALA A 134 -3.19 14.45 16.53
N THR A 135 -4.08 14.02 17.42
CA THR A 135 -3.82 13.01 18.47
C THR A 135 -4.06 11.57 18.01
N TRP A 136 -4.61 11.37 16.81
CA TRP A 136 -4.96 10.03 16.32
C TRP A 136 -3.76 9.09 16.17
N GLU A 137 -3.74 7.99 16.91
CA GLU A 137 -2.77 6.91 16.73
C GLU A 137 -3.13 5.99 15.54
N PRO A 138 -2.18 5.19 15.00
CA PRO A 138 -2.47 4.23 13.92
C PRO A 138 -3.63 3.27 14.20
N SER A 139 -3.93 2.98 15.47
CA SER A 139 -5.07 2.17 15.90
C SER A 139 -6.42 2.85 15.65
N ARG A 140 -6.50 4.18 15.77
CA ARG A 140 -7.71 4.97 15.50
C ARG A 140 -8.11 4.91 14.03
N PHE A 141 -7.14 5.00 13.11
CA PHE A 141 -7.41 4.82 11.68
C PHE A 141 -8.01 3.45 11.37
N ARG A 142 -7.55 2.38 12.03
CA ARG A 142 -8.15 1.03 11.88
C ARG A 142 -9.58 0.96 12.43
N GLN A 143 -9.85 1.63 13.54
CA GLN A 143 -11.22 1.72 14.09
C GLN A 143 -12.13 2.50 13.16
N ALA A 144 -11.66 3.63 12.61
CA ALA A 144 -12.37 4.42 11.62
C ALA A 144 -12.69 3.61 10.36
N SER A 145 -11.74 2.81 9.84
CA SER A 145 -12.01 1.91 8.71
C SER A 145 -13.10 0.87 9.03
N LYS A 146 -13.09 0.27 10.22
CA LYS A 146 -14.15 -0.66 10.64
C LYS A 146 -15.51 0.00 10.80
N LEU A 147 -15.53 1.24 11.29
CA LEU A 147 -16.75 2.03 11.41
C LEU A 147 -17.34 2.33 10.02
N LEU A 148 -16.50 2.65 9.04
CA LEU A 148 -16.93 2.80 7.65
C LEU A 148 -17.49 1.49 7.06
N GLU A 149 -16.88 0.33 7.34
CA GLU A 149 -17.38 -0.97 6.86
C GLU A 149 -18.79 -1.31 7.37
N GLY A 150 -19.18 -0.80 8.54
CA GLY A 150 -20.49 -1.02 9.13
C GLY A 150 -21.54 0.05 8.81
N HIS A 151 -21.20 1.06 8.00
CA HIS A 151 -22.11 2.15 7.64
C HIS A 151 -22.88 1.85 6.35
N ASP A 152 -24.16 2.23 6.30
CA ASP A 152 -25.03 1.94 5.14
C ASP A 152 -24.77 2.89 3.95
N PHE A 153 -24.14 4.04 4.19
CA PHE A 153 -23.90 5.12 3.20
C PHE A 153 -25.14 5.56 2.42
N ALA A 154 -26.35 5.34 2.97
CA ALA A 154 -27.60 5.60 2.28
C ALA A 154 -27.85 7.11 2.13
N LEU A 155 -27.74 7.60 0.89
CA LEU A 155 -27.99 9.00 0.56
C LEU A 155 -29.48 9.29 0.41
N ASP A 156 -29.89 10.48 0.86
CA ASP A 156 -31.20 11.05 0.57
C ASP A 156 -31.18 11.72 -0.82
N PRO A 157 -31.92 11.20 -1.83
CA PRO A 157 -31.92 11.78 -3.17
C PRO A 157 -32.32 13.26 -3.20
N HIS A 158 -33.15 13.71 -2.25
CA HIS A 158 -33.61 15.09 -2.20
C HIS A 158 -32.63 16.04 -1.51
N ARG A 159 -31.65 15.51 -0.74
CA ARG A 159 -30.56 16.30 -0.18
C ARG A 159 -29.34 16.34 -1.11
N LEU A 160 -29.27 15.41 -2.05
CA LEU A 160 -28.18 15.30 -3.01
C LEU A 160 -28.41 16.24 -4.19
N ASP A 161 -27.62 17.31 -4.27
CA ASP A 161 -27.61 18.23 -5.41
C ASP A 161 -26.97 17.55 -6.64
N MET A 162 -27.81 16.88 -7.43
CA MET A 162 -27.40 16.11 -8.60
C MET A 162 -26.84 17.02 -9.70
N ASN A 163 -27.38 18.22 -9.86
CA ASN A 163 -26.92 19.19 -10.85
C ASN A 163 -25.49 19.66 -10.55
N ALA A 164 -25.20 20.00 -9.30
CA ALA A 164 -23.85 20.38 -8.91
C ALA A 164 -22.88 19.19 -8.91
N LEU A 165 -23.34 17.99 -8.55
CA LEU A 165 -22.55 16.77 -8.66
C LEU A 165 -22.17 16.48 -10.12
N ARG A 166 -23.14 16.59 -11.04
CA ARG A 166 -22.90 16.50 -12.49
C ARG A 166 -21.87 17.53 -12.92
N ALA A 167 -22.05 18.81 -12.58
CA ALA A 167 -21.14 19.88 -12.96
C ALA A 167 -19.69 19.61 -12.51
N LEU A 168 -19.49 19.20 -11.25
CA LEU A 168 -18.19 18.83 -10.71
C LEU A 168 -17.55 17.68 -11.49
N LEU A 169 -18.29 16.59 -11.73
CA LEU A 169 -17.76 15.43 -12.45
C LEU A 169 -17.55 15.70 -13.94
N ALA A 170 -18.31 16.64 -14.54
CA ALA A 170 -18.07 17.12 -15.90
C ALA A 170 -16.73 17.88 -15.96
N GLU A 171 -16.53 18.83 -15.05
CA GLU A 171 -15.34 19.67 -15.02
C GLU A 171 -14.07 18.82 -14.80
N LYS A 172 -14.14 17.81 -13.92
CA LYS A 172 -12.99 16.96 -13.57
C LYS A 172 -12.83 15.71 -14.44
N SER A 173 -13.57 15.62 -15.56
CA SER A 173 -13.56 14.45 -16.46
C SER A 173 -12.15 14.04 -16.90
N ASP A 174 -11.39 15.01 -17.40
CA ASP A 174 -10.05 14.76 -17.94
C ASP A 174 -9.07 14.29 -16.86
N LEU A 175 -9.19 14.85 -15.65
CA LEU A 175 -8.39 14.42 -14.51
C LEU A 175 -8.72 12.97 -14.14
N LEU A 176 -10.00 12.64 -13.99
CA LEU A 176 -10.44 11.29 -13.62
C LEU A 176 -9.99 10.24 -14.63
N LEU A 177 -10.05 10.56 -15.93
CA LEU A 177 -9.56 9.69 -16.99
C LEU A 177 -8.04 9.49 -16.91
N ARG A 178 -7.27 10.59 -16.77
CA ARG A 178 -5.80 10.52 -16.63
C ARG A 178 -5.35 9.75 -15.38
N LEU A 179 -6.11 9.86 -14.28
CA LEU A 179 -5.85 9.07 -13.09
C LEU A 179 -6.12 7.60 -13.38
N LEU A 180 -7.26 7.26 -13.98
CA LEU A 180 -7.63 5.88 -14.28
C LEU A 180 -6.65 5.19 -15.25
N GLU A 181 -6.11 5.93 -16.23
CA GLU A 181 -5.12 5.44 -17.19
C GLU A 181 -3.69 5.39 -16.63
N ASN A 182 -3.47 5.84 -15.39
CA ASN A 182 -2.13 5.93 -14.84
C ASN A 182 -1.57 4.52 -14.53
N PRO A 183 -0.42 4.13 -15.12
CA PRO A 183 0.13 2.77 -14.96
C PRO A 183 0.62 2.48 -13.54
N SER A 184 0.76 3.51 -12.69
CA SER A 184 1.13 3.34 -11.28
C SER A 184 -0.05 2.85 -10.44
N ILE A 185 -1.29 3.04 -10.91
CA ILE A 185 -2.50 2.53 -10.28
C ILE A 185 -2.72 1.10 -10.79
N GLY A 186 -2.66 0.10 -9.90
CA GLY A 186 -2.89 -1.29 -10.30
C GLY A 186 -4.36 -1.54 -10.67
N GLU A 187 -4.61 -2.42 -11.66
CA GLU A 187 -5.96 -2.75 -12.15
C GLU A 187 -6.90 -3.33 -11.06
N HIS A 188 -6.35 -3.89 -9.99
CA HIS A 188 -7.09 -4.54 -8.90
C HIS A 188 -6.91 -3.86 -7.55
N GLU A 189 -6.66 -2.56 -7.54
CA GLU A 189 -6.57 -1.78 -6.31
C GLU A 189 -7.89 -1.09 -5.96
N ALA A 190 -8.17 -0.97 -4.66
CA ALA A 190 -9.37 -0.29 -4.15
C ALA A 190 -9.52 1.16 -4.65
N PHE A 191 -8.41 1.83 -4.96
CA PHE A 191 -8.44 3.18 -5.53
C PHE A 191 -8.94 3.18 -6.99
N SER A 192 -8.57 2.18 -7.77
CA SER A 192 -9.06 1.97 -9.15
C SER A 192 -10.56 1.72 -9.16
N ASP A 193 -11.05 0.91 -8.22
CA ASP A 193 -12.49 0.69 -8.04
C ASP A 193 -13.23 1.98 -7.66
N THR A 194 -12.60 2.84 -6.85
CA THR A 194 -13.14 4.16 -6.51
C THR A 194 -13.25 5.05 -7.76
N LEU A 195 -12.17 5.16 -8.54
CA LEU A 195 -12.17 5.95 -9.79
C LEU A 195 -13.19 5.42 -10.79
N ARG A 196 -13.29 4.09 -10.95
CA ARG A 196 -14.27 3.46 -11.85
C ARG A 196 -15.71 3.71 -11.40
N ALA A 197 -16.00 3.63 -10.11
CA ALA A 197 -17.34 3.94 -9.58
C ALA A 197 -17.70 5.42 -9.80
N ILE A 198 -16.75 6.33 -9.61
CA ILE A 198 -16.94 7.77 -9.88
C ILE A 198 -17.18 8.01 -11.37
N TYR A 199 -16.41 7.35 -12.25
CA TYR A 199 -16.57 7.48 -13.69
C TYR A 199 -17.91 6.91 -14.17
N HIS A 200 -18.35 5.78 -13.60
CA HIS A 200 -19.68 5.24 -13.86
C HIS A 200 -20.79 6.22 -13.45
N LEU A 201 -20.74 6.74 -12.22
CA LEU A 201 -21.71 7.74 -11.75
C LEU A 201 -21.72 8.99 -12.63
N ARG A 202 -20.54 9.43 -13.07
CA ARG A 202 -20.41 10.54 -14.02
C ARG A 202 -21.14 10.23 -15.32
N ASP A 203 -20.84 9.10 -15.95
CA ASP A 203 -21.44 8.73 -17.24
C ASP A 203 -22.95 8.61 -17.12
N GLU A 204 -23.41 8.02 -16.01
CA GLU A 204 -24.82 7.99 -15.69
C GLU A 204 -25.37 9.43 -15.66
N LEU A 205 -24.86 10.33 -14.83
CA LEU A 205 -25.35 11.72 -14.76
C LEU A 205 -25.27 12.49 -16.10
N MET A 206 -24.27 12.22 -16.95
CA MET A 206 -24.11 12.91 -18.24
C MET A 206 -25.12 12.47 -19.30
N CYS A 207 -25.58 11.22 -19.25
CA CYS A 207 -26.57 10.69 -20.19
C CYS A 207 -28.00 11.19 -19.92
N ARG A 208 -28.23 11.93 -18.83
CA ARG A 208 -29.55 12.45 -18.45
C ARG A 208 -29.81 13.84 -19.04
N PRO A 209 -31.08 14.25 -19.13
CA PRO A 209 -31.46 15.61 -19.48
C PRO A 209 -30.69 16.67 -18.68
N PRO A 210 -30.53 17.91 -19.19
CA PRO A 210 -29.78 18.96 -18.50
C PRO A 210 -30.28 19.26 -17.08
N ASP A 211 -31.60 19.27 -16.90
CA ASP A 211 -32.24 19.43 -15.61
C ASP A 211 -32.47 18.07 -14.95
N LEU A 212 -31.73 17.80 -13.87
CA LEU A 212 -31.83 16.55 -13.12
C LEU A 212 -32.91 16.61 -12.02
N ASP A 213 -33.42 17.79 -11.67
CA ASP A 213 -34.38 17.94 -10.57
C ASP A 213 -35.79 17.48 -10.98
N SER A 214 -36.06 17.41 -12.29
CA SER A 214 -37.33 16.95 -12.86
C SER A 214 -37.37 15.45 -13.17
N LEU A 215 -36.33 14.69 -12.79
CA LEU A 215 -36.28 13.25 -13.02
C LEU A 215 -37.35 12.49 -12.21
N PRO A 216 -37.84 11.34 -12.73
CA PRO A 216 -38.72 10.47 -11.96
C PRO A 216 -38.07 9.98 -10.67
N GLU A 217 -38.87 9.81 -9.62
CA GLU A 217 -38.41 9.34 -8.30
C GLU A 217 -37.66 8.00 -8.35
N SER A 218 -38.00 7.12 -9.29
CA SER A 218 -37.24 5.88 -9.50
C SER A 218 -35.81 6.12 -10.00
N ASP A 219 -35.62 7.12 -10.86
CA ASP A 219 -34.31 7.47 -11.43
C ASP A 219 -33.45 8.22 -10.41
N LEU A 220 -34.05 9.13 -9.63
CA LEU A 220 -33.39 9.80 -8.51
C LEU A 220 -32.87 8.79 -7.47
N ARG A 221 -33.68 7.78 -7.13
CA ARG A 221 -33.25 6.71 -6.21
C ARG A 221 -32.15 5.83 -6.80
N HIS A 222 -32.19 5.56 -8.10
CA HIS A 222 -31.12 4.82 -8.79
C HIS A 222 -29.79 5.57 -8.72
N LEU A 223 -29.77 6.83 -9.13
CA LEU A 223 -28.57 7.69 -9.09
C LEU A 223 -28.05 7.89 -7.67
N ALA A 224 -28.94 8.03 -6.68
CA ALA A 224 -28.54 8.11 -5.28
C ALA A 224 -27.90 6.79 -4.80
N GLY A 225 -28.33 5.63 -5.31
CA GLY A 225 -27.69 4.34 -5.06
C GLY A 225 -26.26 4.28 -5.61
N ASP A 226 -26.04 4.72 -6.85
CA ASP A 226 -24.71 4.81 -7.45
C ASP A 226 -23.80 5.79 -6.70
N ALA A 227 -24.35 6.94 -6.30
CA ALA A 227 -23.66 7.92 -5.46
C ALA A 227 -23.33 7.37 -4.06
N SER A 228 -24.22 6.56 -3.47
CA SER A 228 -23.99 5.88 -2.17
C SER A 228 -22.81 4.90 -2.26
N ARG A 229 -22.70 4.15 -3.37
CA ARG A 229 -21.54 3.29 -3.64
C ARG A 229 -20.25 4.09 -3.74
N VAL A 230 -20.26 5.21 -4.47
CA VAL A 230 -19.10 6.11 -4.57
C VAL A 230 -18.74 6.66 -3.19
N TYR A 231 -19.73 7.05 -2.40
CA TYR A 231 -19.54 7.60 -1.06
C TYR A 231 -18.82 6.62 -0.12
N GLY A 232 -19.22 5.35 -0.08
CA GLY A 232 -18.52 4.33 0.71
C GLY A 232 -17.05 4.15 0.30
N LEU A 233 -16.81 4.03 -1.02
CA LEU A 233 -15.45 3.83 -1.56
C LEU A 233 -14.54 5.03 -1.27
N ILE A 234 -15.00 6.25 -1.56
CA ILE A 234 -14.19 7.45 -1.36
C ILE A 234 -13.93 7.75 0.12
N SER A 235 -14.88 7.43 1.01
CA SER A 235 -14.69 7.53 2.46
C SER A 235 -13.58 6.59 2.96
N ALA A 236 -13.56 5.35 2.50
CA ALA A 236 -12.50 4.39 2.83
C ALA A 236 -11.13 4.85 2.28
N GLN A 237 -11.10 5.41 1.07
CA GLN A 237 -9.87 6.00 0.52
C GLN A 237 -9.40 7.21 1.33
N TRP A 238 -10.30 8.04 1.83
CA TRP A 238 -9.96 9.22 2.62
C TRP A 238 -9.29 8.85 3.94
N ILE A 239 -9.83 7.88 4.68
CA ILE A 239 -9.21 7.39 5.92
C ILE A 239 -7.85 6.74 5.66
N THR A 240 -7.72 5.98 4.58
CA THR A 240 -6.44 5.38 4.19
C THR A 240 -5.41 6.46 3.83
N TYR A 241 -5.82 7.47 3.07
CA TYR A 241 -4.96 8.58 2.63
C TYR A 241 -4.55 9.49 3.78
N THR A 242 -5.47 9.86 4.67
CA THR A 242 -5.16 10.67 5.86
C THR A 242 -4.21 9.96 6.82
N GLY A 243 -4.37 8.64 7.02
CA GLY A 243 -3.41 7.84 7.78
C GLY A 243 -2.00 7.85 7.17
N TYR A 244 -1.91 7.79 5.84
CA TYR A 244 -0.64 7.95 5.12
C TYR A 244 -0.04 9.35 5.31
N LEU A 245 -0.85 10.40 5.16
CA LEU A 245 -0.38 11.77 5.37
C LEU A 245 0.19 11.96 6.78
N LYS A 246 -0.46 11.39 7.79
CA LYS A 246 0.04 11.48 9.18
C LYS A 246 1.44 10.89 9.32
N ALA A 247 1.68 9.73 8.70
CA ALA A 247 2.95 9.01 8.80
C ALA A 247 4.06 9.65 7.95
N SER A 248 3.74 10.18 6.77
CA SER A 248 4.74 10.58 5.77
C SER A 248 4.84 12.09 5.55
N TYR A 249 3.76 12.85 5.74
CA TYR A 249 3.70 14.30 5.49
C TYR A 249 2.85 15.03 6.54
N PRO A 250 3.35 15.19 7.78
CA PRO A 250 2.57 15.77 8.88
C PRO A 250 1.95 17.15 8.55
N TYR A 251 2.62 17.98 7.75
CA TYR A 251 2.08 19.28 7.35
C TYR A 251 0.80 19.17 6.50
N LEU A 252 0.74 18.23 5.54
CA LEU A 252 -0.45 17.96 4.75
C LEU A 252 -1.55 17.32 5.60
N PHE A 253 -1.17 16.50 6.58
CA PHE A 253 -2.12 15.91 7.52
C PHE A 253 -2.87 16.98 8.30
N TYR A 254 -2.21 18.02 8.79
CA TYR A 254 -2.90 19.11 9.50
C TYR A 254 -3.92 19.82 8.61
N LEU A 255 -3.61 20.03 7.33
CA LEU A 255 -4.58 20.61 6.40
C LEU A 255 -5.78 19.67 6.23
N ALA A 256 -5.53 18.38 5.95
CA ALA A 256 -6.56 17.37 5.77
C ALA A 256 -7.46 17.18 7.01
N ALA A 257 -6.90 17.21 8.22
CA ALA A 257 -7.66 17.14 9.46
C ALA A 257 -8.58 18.37 9.65
N ARG A 258 -8.13 19.54 9.21
CA ARG A 258 -8.91 20.80 9.31
C ARG A 258 -9.99 20.92 8.24
N THR A 259 -9.77 20.34 7.07
CA THR A 259 -10.75 20.25 5.98
C THR A 259 -11.51 18.94 5.98
N ASN A 260 -11.56 18.25 7.13
CA ASN A 260 -12.19 16.94 7.24
C ASN A 260 -13.69 17.01 6.84
N PRO A 261 -14.11 16.30 5.78
CA PRO A 261 -15.47 16.38 5.27
C PRO A 261 -16.53 15.82 6.23
N PHE A 262 -16.12 15.00 7.21
CA PHE A 262 -17.01 14.46 8.25
C PHE A 262 -17.16 15.41 9.45
N ASN A 263 -16.38 16.50 9.51
CA ASN A 263 -16.52 17.51 10.56
C ASN A 263 -17.37 18.68 10.03
N PRO A 264 -18.60 18.87 10.52
CA PRO A 264 -19.47 19.97 10.08
C PRO A 264 -18.91 21.37 10.44
N GLU A 265 -17.98 21.45 11.40
CA GLU A 265 -17.31 22.68 11.82
C GLU A 265 -15.94 22.88 11.15
N ALA A 266 -15.59 22.06 10.16
CA ALA A 266 -14.32 22.14 9.45
C ALA A 266 -14.08 23.55 8.88
N SER A 267 -12.89 24.10 9.12
CA SER A 267 -12.50 25.42 8.63
C SER A 267 -11.02 25.50 8.28
N VAL A 268 -10.75 26.06 7.10
CA VAL A 268 -9.39 26.33 6.58
C VAL A 268 -8.75 27.54 7.28
N ILE A 269 -9.51 28.36 8.02
CA ILE A 269 -9.00 29.56 8.70
C ILE A 269 -8.41 29.18 10.06
N VAL A 270 -7.15 29.55 10.33
CA VAL A 270 -6.54 29.41 11.66
C VAL A 270 -7.02 30.60 12.49
N ARG A 271 -7.91 30.38 13.44
CA ARG A 271 -8.20 31.38 14.47
C ARG A 271 -7.28 31.07 15.66
N GLY A 272 -6.34 31.99 15.91
CA GLY A 272 -5.42 31.92 17.04
C GLY A 272 -6.09 32.16 18.38
#